data_AF-A0A3M2STN9-F1
#
_entry.id   AF-A0A3M2STN9-F1
#
_cell.length_a   1.000
_cell.length_b   1.000
_cell.length_c   1.000
_cell.angle_alpha   90.00
_cell.angle_beta   90.00
_cell.angle_gamma   90.00
#
_symmetry.space_group_name_H-M   'P 1'
#
loop_
_entity.id
_entity.type
_entity.pdbx_description
1 polymer ?
#
loop_
_entity_poly.entity_id
_entity_poly.type
_entity_poly.pdbx_seq_one_letter_code
_entity_poly.pdbx_strand_id
1 'polypeptide(L)'
;MLTDAPFLGSADATVDVVMFSDYRCPHCRHQHAQIQRLLEEDPDIKVTIREMPILGESSDLAARYALAVNEVAGQVAYQAVHDRMFDARSDIDTNWITVDMAGNELTSAAVFEEMMGEPVVAHLQTTANIAREIEILGTPFLIIGDT
;
A
#
# COMPACT_ATOMS: atom_id res chain seq x y z
N MET A 1 6.09 6.02 13.75
CA MET A 1 6.95 6.45 12.63
C MET A 1 7.14 5.33 11.61
N LEU A 2 7.11 4.05 11.97
CA LEU A 2 7.05 2.95 10.99
C LEU A 2 5.61 2.45 10.76
N THR A 3 4.77 2.48 11.79
CA THR A 3 3.40 1.93 11.82
C THR A 3 2.27 2.93 11.54
N ASP A 4 2.59 4.22 11.38
CA ASP A 4 1.68 5.29 10.93
C ASP A 4 1.52 5.26 9.41
N ALA A 5 0.91 4.18 8.93
CA ALA A 5 0.61 3.93 7.54
C ALA A 5 -0.54 2.91 7.43
N PRO A 6 -1.22 2.81 6.28
CA PRO A 6 -2.27 1.83 6.08
C PRO A 6 -1.74 0.41 6.29
N PHE A 7 -2.60 -0.51 6.74
CA PHE A 7 -2.19 -1.89 7.07
C PHE A 7 -3.10 -2.97 6.48
N LEU A 8 -2.60 -4.18 6.39
CA LEU A 8 -3.37 -5.41 6.16
C LEU A 8 -3.62 -6.12 7.49
N GLY A 9 -4.73 -6.85 7.59
CA GLY A 9 -5.10 -7.58 8.80
C GLY A 9 -5.93 -6.74 9.77
N SER A 10 -5.89 -7.12 11.06
CA SER A 10 -6.69 -6.51 12.13
C SER A 10 -6.01 -5.29 12.74
N ALA A 11 -6.81 -4.29 13.14
CA ALA A 11 -6.31 -3.16 13.93
C ALA A 11 -5.92 -3.57 15.36
N ASP A 12 -6.53 -4.64 15.87
CA ASP A 12 -6.36 -5.15 17.24
C ASP A 12 -5.24 -6.19 17.35
N ALA A 13 -4.57 -6.50 16.25
CA ALA A 13 -3.46 -7.46 16.22
C ALA A 13 -2.25 -6.96 17.01
N THR A 14 -1.60 -7.87 17.73
CA THR A 14 -0.47 -7.56 18.62
C THR A 14 0.90 -7.74 17.97
N VAL A 15 0.98 -8.49 16.86
CA VAL A 15 2.21 -8.68 16.10
C VAL A 15 2.27 -7.68 14.95
N ASP A 16 3.20 -6.74 15.03
CA ASP A 16 3.43 -5.73 14.00
C ASP A 16 4.52 -6.14 13.01
N VAL A 17 4.18 -6.07 11.73
CA VAL A 17 5.09 -6.23 10.60
C VAL A 17 5.01 -4.97 9.76
N VAL A 18 6.16 -4.42 9.37
CA VAL A 18 6.21 -3.29 8.44
C VAL A 18 6.79 -3.78 7.13
N MET A 19 6.06 -3.59 6.03
CA MET A 19 6.48 -3.98 4.69
C MET A 19 6.61 -2.76 3.77
N PHE A 20 7.80 -2.56 3.20
CA PHE A 20 8.02 -1.63 2.11
C PHE A 20 7.67 -2.33 0.79
N SER A 21 6.76 -1.72 0.03
CA SER A 21 6.11 -2.38 -1.12
C SER A 21 6.06 -1.49 -2.35
N ASP A 22 6.07 -2.11 -3.53
CA ASP A 22 5.85 -1.48 -4.83
C ASP A 22 4.94 -2.39 -5.67
N TYR A 23 3.82 -1.86 -6.20
CA TYR A 23 2.84 -2.62 -6.97
C TYR A 23 3.37 -3.22 -8.27
N ARG A 24 4.48 -2.69 -8.82
CA ARG A 24 5.13 -3.25 -10.01
C ARG A 24 6.22 -4.27 -9.69
N CYS A 25 6.57 -4.46 -8.42
CA CYS A 25 7.60 -5.42 -8.04
C CYS A 25 7.04 -6.86 -8.10
N PRO A 26 7.62 -7.76 -8.92
CA PRO A 26 7.17 -9.15 -9.01
C PRO A 26 7.31 -9.89 -7.67
N HIS A 27 8.33 -9.57 -6.88
CA HIS A 27 8.53 -10.17 -5.57
C HIS A 27 7.52 -9.64 -4.54
N CYS A 28 7.12 -8.36 -4.60
CA CYS A 28 6.02 -7.85 -3.78
C CYS A 28 4.71 -8.59 -4.07
N ARG A 29 4.40 -8.85 -5.35
CA ARG A 29 3.23 -9.63 -5.74
C ARG A 29 3.27 -11.07 -5.20
N HIS A 30 4.43 -11.72 -5.28
CA HIS A 30 4.59 -13.05 -4.70
C HIS A 30 4.43 -13.02 -3.17
N GLN A 31 5.01 -12.02 -2.51
CA GLN A 31 4.94 -11.82 -1.06
C GLN A 31 3.51 -11.51 -0.60
N HIS A 32 2.75 -10.73 -1.37
CA HIS A 32 1.34 -10.42 -1.08
C HIS A 32 0.50 -11.69 -0.92
N ALA A 33 0.64 -12.66 -1.83
CA ALA A 33 -0.04 -13.95 -1.72
C ALA A 33 0.42 -14.79 -0.51
N GLN A 34 1.63 -14.59 0.01
CA GLN A 34 2.07 -15.21 1.27
C GLN A 34 1.43 -14.51 2.47
N ILE A 35 1.39 -13.19 2.46
CA ILE A 35 0.81 -12.37 3.53
C ILE A 35 -0.68 -12.65 3.66
N GLN A 36 -1.43 -12.73 2.56
CA GLN A 36 -2.86 -13.07 2.61
C GLN A 36 -3.11 -14.40 3.33
N ARG A 37 -2.35 -15.44 2.98
CA ARG A 37 -2.43 -16.75 3.67
C ARG A 37 -2.03 -16.66 5.14
N LEU A 38 -0.99 -15.90 5.45
CA LEU A 38 -0.54 -15.69 6.82
C LEU A 38 -1.62 -15.01 7.68
N LEU A 39 -2.31 -14.00 7.15
CA LEU A 39 -3.38 -13.29 7.84
C LEU A 39 -4.65 -14.16 8.02
N GLU A 40 -4.89 -15.10 7.11
CA GLU A 40 -5.95 -16.11 7.27
C GLU A 40 -5.62 -17.14 8.36
N GLU A 41 -4.35 -17.55 8.47
CA GLU A 41 -3.87 -18.55 9.42
C GLU A 41 -3.67 -17.96 10.84
N ASP A 42 -3.21 -16.72 10.93
CA ASP A 42 -2.95 -16.02 12.19
C ASP A 42 -3.49 -14.57 12.14
N PRO A 43 -4.71 -14.35 12.67
CA PRO A 43 -5.35 -13.04 12.66
C PRO A 43 -4.75 -12.04 13.67
N ASP A 44 -3.77 -12.46 14.49
CA ASP A 44 -3.07 -11.59 15.45
C ASP A 44 -1.88 -10.83 14.80
N ILE A 45 -1.75 -10.93 13.47
CA ILE A 45 -0.74 -10.24 12.68
C ILE A 45 -1.34 -9.00 12.00
N LYS A 46 -0.64 -7.86 12.11
CA LYS A 46 -0.90 -6.63 11.36
C LYS A 46 0.30 -6.33 10.46
N VAL A 47 0.05 -6.08 9.18
CA VAL A 47 1.11 -5.71 8.23
C VAL A 47 0.93 -4.27 7.78
N THR A 48 1.65 -3.33 8.38
CA THR A 48 1.71 -1.95 7.91
C THR A 48 2.44 -1.87 6.58
N ILE A 49 1.83 -1.21 5.59
CA ILE A 49 2.36 -1.06 4.25
C ILE A 49 2.98 0.34 4.06
N ARG A 50 4.28 0.36 3.82
CA ARG A 50 5.03 1.54 3.41
C ARG A 50 5.16 1.55 1.89
N GLU A 51 4.25 2.27 1.24
CA GLU A 51 4.29 2.50 -0.20
C GLU A 51 5.62 3.13 -0.64
N MET A 52 6.45 2.34 -1.33
CA MET A 52 7.81 2.68 -1.76
C MET A 52 7.92 2.52 -3.29
N PRO A 53 7.29 3.44 -4.07
CA PRO A 53 7.26 3.35 -5.53
C PRO A 53 8.62 3.71 -6.13
N ILE A 54 9.45 2.71 -6.41
CA ILE A 54 10.81 2.87 -6.96
C ILE A 54 10.94 2.35 -8.39
N LEU A 55 9.89 1.74 -8.95
CA LEU A 55 9.89 1.13 -10.29
C LEU A 55 9.23 2.01 -11.38
N GLY A 56 9.24 3.33 -11.20
CA GLY A 56 8.84 4.32 -12.22
C GLY A 56 7.43 4.89 -12.05
N GLU A 57 6.97 5.63 -13.05
CA GLU A 57 5.74 6.45 -12.96
C GLU A 57 4.47 5.66 -12.64
N SER A 58 4.31 4.45 -13.21
CA SER A 58 3.14 3.63 -12.89
C SER A 58 3.15 3.12 -11.44
N SER A 59 4.33 2.92 -10.83
CA SER A 59 4.42 2.61 -9.39
C SER A 59 4.01 3.80 -8.54
N ASP A 60 4.48 5.01 -8.89
CA ASP A 60 4.11 6.24 -8.18
C ASP A 60 2.60 6.50 -8.28
N LEU A 61 2.03 6.32 -9.48
CA LEU A 61 0.59 6.43 -9.70
C LEU A 61 -0.21 5.44 -8.84
N ALA A 62 0.20 4.17 -8.81
CA ALA A 62 -0.47 3.13 -8.01
C ALA A 62 -0.39 3.40 -6.50
N ALA A 63 0.80 3.78 -6.01
CA ALA A 63 1.01 4.14 -4.61
C ALA A 63 0.14 5.32 -4.18
N ARG A 64 0.11 6.40 -4.99
CA ARG A 64 -0.73 7.56 -4.74
C ARG A 64 -2.20 7.21 -4.72
N TYR A 65 -2.65 6.36 -5.65
CA TYR A 65 -4.03 5.91 -5.69
C TYR A 65 -4.41 5.14 -4.42
N ALA A 66 -3.58 4.18 -3.99
CA ALA A 66 -3.81 3.43 -2.77
C ALA A 66 -3.97 4.35 -1.55
N LEU A 67 -3.02 5.27 -1.36
CA LEU A 67 -3.02 6.20 -0.24
C LEU A 67 -4.20 7.17 -0.30
N ALA A 68 -4.54 7.70 -1.48
CA ALA A 68 -5.71 8.56 -1.64
C ALA A 68 -7.02 7.82 -1.30
N VAL A 69 -7.14 6.53 -1.66
CA VAL A 69 -8.27 5.70 -1.26
C VAL A 69 -8.30 5.51 0.26
N ASN A 70 -7.15 5.35 0.92
CA ASN A 70 -7.10 5.30 2.38
C ASN A 70 -7.64 6.59 3.00
N GLU A 71 -7.20 7.75 2.52
CA GLU A 71 -7.63 9.05 3.07
C GLU A 71 -9.12 9.34 2.83
N VAL A 72 -9.61 9.02 1.63
CA VAL A 72 -10.99 9.34 1.23
C VAL A 72 -12.01 8.32 1.74
N ALA A 73 -11.65 7.04 1.75
CA ALA A 73 -12.57 5.92 1.99
C ALA A 73 -12.15 4.98 3.13
N GLY A 74 -11.00 5.23 3.75
CA GLY A 74 -10.55 4.54 4.96
C GLY A 74 -9.81 3.22 4.73
N GLN A 75 -9.36 2.65 5.84
CA GLN A 75 -8.49 1.47 5.90
C GLN A 75 -9.05 0.23 5.19
N VAL A 76 -10.36 -0.01 5.26
CA VAL A 76 -11.00 -1.16 4.60
C VAL A 76 -10.93 -1.02 3.07
N ALA A 77 -11.16 0.19 2.55
CA ALA A 77 -11.07 0.47 1.13
C ALA A 77 -9.61 0.36 0.65
N TYR A 78 -8.64 0.80 1.47
CA TYR A 78 -7.22 0.61 1.21
C TYR A 78 -6.86 -0.87 1.04
N GLN A 79 -7.24 -1.73 1.98
CA GLN A 79 -6.95 -3.18 1.88
C GLN A 79 -7.52 -3.77 0.59
N ALA A 80 -8.78 -3.46 0.30
CA ALA A 80 -9.45 -3.97 -0.89
C ALA A 80 -8.78 -3.50 -2.20
N VAL A 81 -8.33 -2.23 -2.28
CA VAL A 81 -7.65 -1.73 -3.48
C VAL A 81 -6.23 -2.27 -3.61
N HIS A 82 -5.53 -2.44 -2.50
CA HIS A 82 -4.20 -3.05 -2.43
C HIS A 82 -4.24 -4.48 -3.01
N ASP A 83 -5.22 -5.29 -2.58
CA ASP A 83 -5.41 -6.65 -3.07
C ASP A 83 -5.70 -6.65 -4.58
N ARG A 84 -6.64 -5.80 -5.03
CA ARG A 84 -7.01 -5.73 -6.47
C ARG A 84 -5.84 -5.29 -7.35
N MET A 85 -4.97 -4.40 -6.88
CA MET A 85 -3.77 -4.00 -7.64
C MET A 85 -2.75 -5.13 -7.74
N PHE A 86 -2.58 -5.95 -6.69
CA PHE A 86 -1.73 -7.14 -6.77
C PHE A 86 -2.35 -8.30 -7.56
N ASP A 87 -3.67 -8.34 -7.73
CA ASP A 87 -4.37 -9.27 -8.60
C ASP A 87 -4.46 -8.79 -10.06
N ALA A 88 -4.25 -7.50 -10.31
CA ALA A 88 -4.32 -6.91 -11.64
C ALA A 88 -3.31 -7.57 -12.58
N ARG A 89 -3.78 -7.98 -13.77
CA ARG A 89 -2.96 -8.59 -14.83
C ARG A 89 -2.32 -7.58 -15.77
N SER A 90 -2.65 -6.31 -15.62
CA SER A 90 -2.15 -5.17 -16.38
C SER A 90 -1.44 -4.19 -15.45
N ASP A 91 -0.66 -3.27 -16.02
CA ASP A 91 -0.17 -2.11 -15.28
C ASP A 91 -1.36 -1.29 -14.72
N ILE A 92 -1.09 -0.59 -13.62
CA ILE A 92 -2.04 0.34 -13.01
C ILE A 92 -1.87 1.68 -13.72
N ASP A 93 -2.84 2.01 -14.57
CA ASP A 93 -2.93 3.28 -15.29
C ASP A 93 -4.21 4.03 -14.91
N THR A 94 -4.40 5.25 -15.45
CA THR A 94 -5.59 6.07 -15.17
C THR A 94 -6.90 5.37 -15.58
N ASN A 95 -6.88 4.52 -16.61
CA ASN A 95 -8.06 3.79 -17.05
C ASN A 95 -8.41 2.69 -16.03
N TRP A 96 -7.42 1.92 -15.57
CA TRP A 96 -7.61 0.93 -14.51
C TRP A 96 -8.17 1.60 -13.24
N ILE A 97 -7.59 2.73 -12.83
CA ILE A 97 -8.04 3.50 -11.66
C ILE A 97 -9.49 3.96 -11.83
N THR A 98 -9.86 4.47 -13.01
CA THR A 98 -11.24 4.91 -13.30
C THR A 98 -12.24 3.77 -13.20
N VAL A 99 -11.89 2.60 -13.74
CA VAL A 99 -12.73 1.39 -13.67
C VAL A 99 -12.84 0.88 -12.23
N ASP A 100 -11.74 0.86 -11.49
CA ASP A 100 -11.71 0.42 -10.10
C ASP A 100 -12.61 1.30 -9.22
N MET A 101 -12.49 2.62 -9.35
CA MET A 101 -13.34 3.55 -8.58
C MET A 101 -14.82 3.39 -8.91
N ALA A 102 -15.17 3.24 -10.19
CA ALA A 102 -16.55 3.05 -10.61
C ALA A 102 -17.15 1.75 -10.08
N GLY A 103 -16.36 0.67 -10.02
CA GLY A 103 -16.80 -0.63 -9.51
C GLY A 103 -16.94 -0.69 -7.98
N ASN A 104 -16.33 0.24 -7.26
CA ASN A 104 -16.26 0.23 -5.79
C ASN A 104 -16.87 1.50 -5.16
N GLU A 105 -17.68 2.25 -5.91
CA GLU A 105 -18.40 3.45 -5.44
C GLU A 105 -17.49 4.54 -4.84
N LEU A 106 -16.24 4.62 -5.29
CA LEU A 106 -15.29 5.64 -4.86
C LEU A 106 -15.54 6.97 -5.58
N THR A 107 -15.45 8.09 -4.87
CA THR A 107 -15.64 9.42 -5.47
C THR A 107 -14.39 9.82 -6.25
N SER A 108 -14.43 9.69 -7.58
CA SER A 108 -13.26 9.92 -8.43
C SER A 108 -12.64 11.31 -8.28
N ALA A 109 -13.46 12.36 -8.12
CA ALA A 109 -12.96 13.72 -7.93
C ALA A 109 -12.14 13.86 -6.64
N ALA A 110 -12.67 13.35 -5.52
CA ALA A 110 -11.99 13.41 -4.23
C ALA A 110 -10.70 12.57 -4.23
N VAL A 111 -10.74 11.37 -4.82
CA VAL A 111 -9.55 10.51 -4.90
C VAL A 111 -8.47 11.15 -5.77
N PHE A 112 -8.80 11.67 -6.96
CA PHE A 112 -7.80 12.32 -7.83
C PHE A 112 -7.20 13.58 -7.22
N GLU A 113 -7.99 14.36 -6.48
CA GLU A 113 -7.48 15.51 -5.71
C GLU A 113 -6.50 15.05 -4.63
N GLU A 114 -6.88 14.03 -3.85
CA GLU A 114 -6.09 13.52 -2.74
C GLU A 114 -4.81 12.80 -3.16
N MET A 115 -4.73 12.24 -4.38
CA MET A 115 -3.48 11.68 -4.93
C MET A 115 -2.30 12.67 -4.95
N MET A 116 -2.61 13.97 -4.97
CA MET A 116 -1.65 15.07 -4.90
C MET A 116 -1.74 15.84 -3.56
N GLY A 117 -2.57 15.36 -2.64
CA GLY A 117 -2.78 15.91 -1.31
C GLY A 117 -1.55 15.77 -0.40
N GLU A 118 -1.52 16.63 0.61
CA GLU A 118 -0.43 16.64 1.59
C GLU A 118 -0.25 15.31 2.32
N PRO A 119 -1.31 14.61 2.78
CA PRO A 119 -1.16 13.29 3.43
C PRO A 119 -0.44 12.26 2.55
N VAL A 120 -0.83 12.15 1.27
CA VAL A 120 -0.21 11.23 0.31
C VAL A 120 1.25 11.60 0.06
N VAL A 121 1.53 12.88 -0.17
CA VAL A 121 2.91 13.36 -0.40
C VAL A 121 3.78 13.14 0.83
N ALA A 122 3.28 13.43 2.03
CA ALA A 122 3.99 13.25 3.28
C ALA A 122 4.31 11.78 3.56
N HIS A 123 3.37 10.86 3.30
CA HIS A 123 3.61 9.42 3.44
C HIS A 123 4.74 8.94 2.51
N LEU A 124 4.71 9.33 1.24
CA LEU A 124 5.73 8.94 0.25
C LEU A 124 7.11 9.50 0.62
N GLN A 125 7.17 10.76 1.04
CA GLN A 125 8.42 11.39 1.49
C GLN A 125 8.96 10.73 2.76
N THR A 126 8.10 10.46 3.73
CA THR A 126 8.47 9.79 4.98
C THR A 126 8.98 8.37 4.70
N THR A 127 8.28 7.62 3.86
CA THR A 127 8.69 6.27 3.44
C THR A 127 10.07 6.29 2.75
N ALA A 128 10.29 7.22 1.82
CA ALA A 128 11.59 7.38 1.15
C ALA A 128 12.71 7.80 2.12
N ASN A 129 12.39 8.59 3.15
CA ASN A 129 13.35 9.00 4.17
C ASN A 129 13.77 7.85 5.07
N ILE A 130 12.80 7.09 5.56
CA ILE A 130 13.07 5.89 6.37
C ILE A 130 13.90 4.90 5.54
N ALA A 131 13.47 4.58 4.32
CA ALA A 131 14.18 3.65 3.43
C ALA A 131 15.65 4.06 3.23
N ARG A 132 15.94 5.36 3.12
CA ARG A 132 17.32 5.86 3.01
C ARG A 132 18.11 5.73 4.31
N GLU A 133 17.48 6.04 5.45
CA GLU A 133 18.12 6.03 6.77
C GLU A 133 18.56 4.63 7.19
N ILE A 134 17.74 3.61 6.88
CA ILE A 134 18.04 2.20 7.16
C ILE A 134 18.50 1.41 5.94
N GLU A 135 18.95 2.09 4.88
CA GLU A 135 19.59 1.52 3.70
C GLU A 135 18.77 0.42 2.97
N ILE A 136 17.45 0.59 2.87
CA ILE A 136 16.59 -0.26 2.04
C ILE A 136 16.84 0.04 0.56
N LEU A 137 17.41 -0.94 -0.15
CA LEU A 137 17.79 -0.83 -1.57
C LEU A 137 16.74 -1.38 -2.55
N GLY A 138 15.64 -1.96 -2.07
CA GLY A 138 14.64 -2.58 -2.93
C GLY A 138 13.39 -3.03 -2.19
N THR A 139 12.42 -3.51 -2.97
CA THR A 139 11.14 -4.05 -2.47
C THR A 139 10.98 -5.53 -2.89
N PRO A 140 10.30 -6.38 -2.10
CA PRO A 140 9.77 -6.09 -0.77
C PRO A 140 10.90 -6.04 0.28
N PHE A 141 10.70 -5.27 1.34
CA PHE A 141 11.53 -5.30 2.55
C PHE A 141 10.62 -5.36 3.77
N LEU A 142 10.92 -6.26 4.72
CA LEU A 142 10.09 -6.50 5.90
C LEU A 142 10.89 -6.22 7.17
N ILE A 143 10.24 -5.58 8.13
CA ILE A 143 10.68 -5.43 9.52
C ILE A 143 9.68 -6.19 10.39
N ILE A 144 10.19 -7.08 11.25
CA ILE A 144 9.38 -7.93 12.15
C ILE A 144 9.96 -7.80 13.55
N GLY A 145 9.12 -7.55 14.55
CA GLY A 145 9.52 -7.41 15.95
C GLY A 145 9.25 -6.00 16.48
N ASP A 146 9.92 -5.60 17.57
CA ASP A 146 9.64 -4.35 18.29
C ASP A 146 9.91 -3.10 17.42
N THR A 147 8.87 -2.66 16.69
CA THR A 147 8.79 -1.42 15.90
C THR A 147 8.14 -0.28 16.67
#